data_AF-X1TJ89-F1
#
_entry.id   AF-X1TJ89-F1
#
_cell.length_a   1.000
_cell.length_b   1.000
_cell.length_c   1.000
_cell.angle_alpha   90.00
_cell.angle_beta   90.00
_cell.angle_gamma   90.00
#
_symmetry.space_group_name_H-M   'P 1'
#
loop_
_entity.id
_entity.type
_entity.pdbx_description
1 polymer ?
#
loop_
_entity_poly.entity_id
_entity_poly.type
_entity_poly.pdbx_seq_one_letter_code
_entity_poly.pdbx_strand_id
1 'polypeptide(L)'
;IDDNFGMAVLINAHDAPWRRNFDLAHEFFHLITWEDFAPEEIYQDETRGKSRVEQSADVFAASLLLPEEEVRDEFEKRTKDKSISYLNLVHIARDFNISIEALLWRLVNLGLLKRENIQAELEKGTIKDIDKKHRHTDWAETERPHTSAKYISLAIKAFHLGKISKGKLAEYVGEKYSAIPLFLKKYGYDENEDYSVAYRTT
;
A
#
# COMPACT_ATOMS: atom_id res chain seq x y z
N ILE A 1 -14.17 -12.03 11.18
CA ILE A 1 -14.23 -11.87 9.70
C ILE A 1 -15.69 -11.63 9.34
N ASP A 2 -16.00 -10.70 8.43
CA ASP A 2 -17.40 -10.49 8.02
C ASP A 2 -17.89 -11.66 7.17
N ASP A 3 -19.03 -12.25 7.53
CA ASP A 3 -19.57 -13.45 6.88
C ASP A 3 -20.00 -13.23 5.42
N ASN A 4 -20.21 -11.98 5.00
CA ASN A 4 -20.67 -11.62 3.65
C ASN A 4 -19.55 -11.07 2.77
N PHE A 5 -18.60 -10.34 3.36
CA PHE A 5 -17.57 -9.60 2.63
C PHE A 5 -16.14 -10.09 2.87
N GLY A 6 -15.92 -10.94 3.87
CA GLY A 6 -14.59 -11.44 4.22
C GLY A 6 -13.74 -10.40 4.94
N MET A 7 -12.43 -10.49 4.77
CA MET A 7 -11.47 -9.57 5.37
C MET A 7 -11.21 -8.37 4.45
N ALA A 8 -11.02 -7.20 5.05
CA ALA A 8 -10.73 -5.97 4.34
C ALA A 8 -9.64 -5.18 5.06
N VAL A 9 -8.91 -4.39 4.29
CA VAL A 9 -7.87 -3.47 4.77
C VAL A 9 -8.20 -2.07 4.29
N LEU A 10 -8.00 -1.09 5.16
CA LEU A 10 -8.20 0.32 4.86
C LEU A 10 -6.84 1.02 4.78
N ILE A 11 -6.52 1.57 3.61
CA ILE A 11 -5.31 2.35 3.40
C ILE A 11 -5.69 3.79 3.11
N ASN A 12 -5.07 4.73 3.81
CA ASN A 12 -5.32 6.15 3.60
C ASN A 12 -4.79 6.59 2.22
N ALA A 13 -5.69 7.00 1.34
CA ALA A 13 -5.34 7.42 -0.02
C ALA A 13 -4.48 8.70 -0.06
N HIS A 14 -4.53 9.51 1.00
CA HIS A 14 -3.76 10.73 1.16
C HIS A 14 -2.36 10.50 1.73
N ASP A 15 -1.99 9.27 2.08
CA ASP A 15 -0.61 8.96 2.47
C ASP A 15 0.30 8.78 1.25
N ALA A 16 1.61 8.90 1.51
CA ALA A 16 2.64 8.75 0.48
C ALA A 16 2.54 7.39 -0.19
N PRO A 17 2.85 7.26 -1.50
CA PRO A 17 2.92 5.95 -2.14
C PRO A 17 3.73 4.92 -1.35
N TRP A 18 4.91 5.32 -0.86
CA TRP A 18 5.77 4.44 -0.07
C TRP A 18 5.23 4.11 1.33
N ARG A 19 4.47 5.02 1.96
CA ARG A 19 3.75 4.74 3.22
C ARG A 19 2.64 3.74 2.96
N ARG A 20 1.82 3.98 1.94
CA ARG A 20 0.73 3.06 1.55
C ARG A 20 1.24 1.66 1.21
N ASN A 21 2.41 1.53 0.56
CA ASN A 21 3.01 0.22 0.31
C ASN A 21 3.39 -0.49 1.62
N PHE A 22 4.01 0.25 2.54
CA PHE A 22 4.40 -0.28 3.85
C PHE A 22 3.18 -0.66 4.67
N ASP A 23 2.20 0.23 4.77
CA ASP A 23 0.94 0.01 5.47
C ASP A 23 0.20 -1.19 4.87
N LEU A 24 0.13 -1.31 3.54
CA LEU A 24 -0.49 -2.47 2.91
C LEU A 24 0.24 -3.79 3.24
N ALA A 25 1.58 -3.79 3.25
CA ALA A 25 2.36 -4.96 3.62
C ALA A 25 2.22 -5.32 5.12
N HIS A 26 2.11 -4.31 5.97
CA HIS A 26 1.84 -4.44 7.40
C HIS A 26 0.45 -5.05 7.62
N GLU A 27 -0.57 -4.51 6.98
CA GLU A 27 -1.93 -5.04 7.10
C GLU A 27 -2.07 -6.44 6.47
N PHE A 28 -1.29 -6.74 5.43
CA PHE A 28 -1.23 -8.09 4.87
C PHE A 28 -0.72 -9.12 5.90
N PHE A 29 0.22 -8.75 6.77
CA PHE A 29 0.63 -9.62 7.89
C PHE A 29 -0.55 -9.94 8.81
N HIS A 30 -1.33 -8.93 9.20
CA HIS A 30 -2.50 -9.12 10.06
C HIS A 30 -3.56 -9.99 9.40
N LEU A 31 -3.75 -9.87 8.08
CA LEU A 31 -4.66 -10.74 7.34
C LEU A 31 -4.24 -12.21 7.38
N ILE A 32 -2.97 -12.50 7.12
CA ILE A 32 -2.50 -13.90 7.02
C ILE A 32 -2.27 -14.55 8.38
N THR A 33 -2.16 -13.77 9.46
CA THR A 33 -1.96 -14.24 10.84
C THR A 33 -3.18 -14.01 11.74
N TRP A 34 -4.33 -13.70 11.13
CA TRP A 34 -5.53 -13.30 11.87
C TRP A 34 -6.02 -14.32 12.90
N GLU A 35 -5.90 -15.61 12.58
CA GLU A 35 -6.32 -16.71 13.46
C GLU A 35 -5.20 -17.11 14.45
N ASP A 36 -3.99 -16.55 14.31
CA ASP A 36 -2.84 -16.91 15.13
C ASP A 36 -2.71 -16.06 16.41
N PHE A 37 -3.35 -14.88 16.45
CA PHE A 37 -3.22 -13.93 17.56
C PHE A 37 -4.57 -13.49 18.10
N ALA A 38 -4.69 -13.43 19.43
CA ALA A 38 -5.87 -12.84 20.06
C ALA A 38 -5.88 -11.31 19.90
N PRO A 39 -7.05 -10.65 19.83
CA PRO A 39 -7.13 -9.19 19.73
C PRO A 39 -6.33 -8.44 20.80
N GLU A 40 -6.26 -8.99 22.02
CA GLU A 40 -5.51 -8.40 23.13
C GLU A 40 -3.98 -8.45 22.93
N GLU A 41 -3.49 -9.38 22.10
CA GLU A 41 -2.07 -9.47 21.72
C GLU A 41 -1.69 -8.46 20.63
N ILE A 42 -2.65 -8.12 19.77
CA ILE A 42 -2.52 -7.12 18.71
C ILE A 42 -2.60 -5.72 19.34
N TYR A 43 -3.70 -5.45 20.03
CA TYR A 43 -4.03 -4.16 20.62
C TYR A 43 -3.52 -4.07 22.07
N GLN A 44 -2.22 -3.88 22.22
CA GLN A 44 -1.63 -3.56 23.52
C GLN A 44 -1.83 -2.07 23.84
N ASP A 45 -1.99 -1.73 25.12
CA ASP A 45 -2.13 -0.34 25.60
C ASP A 45 -1.04 0.57 25.02
N GLU A 46 -1.44 1.56 24.22
CA GLU A 46 -0.55 2.47 23.47
C GLU A 46 0.48 3.16 24.37
N THR A 47 0.17 3.31 25.67
CA THR A 47 1.09 3.91 26.66
C THR A 47 2.34 3.07 26.91
N ARG A 48 2.35 1.79 26.54
CA ARG A 48 3.47 0.85 26.70
C ARG A 48 4.27 0.63 25.42
N GLY A 49 3.92 1.30 24.33
CA GLY A 49 4.53 1.11 23.01
C GLY A 49 3.87 0.01 22.18
N LYS A 50 4.46 -0.31 21.02
CA LYS A 50 3.91 -1.30 20.08
C LYS A 50 3.92 -2.70 20.69
N SER A 51 2.83 -3.45 20.48
CA SER A 51 2.75 -4.87 20.83
C SER A 51 3.79 -5.70 20.08
N ARG A 52 4.06 -6.93 20.54
CA ARG A 52 4.95 -7.84 19.83
C ARG A 52 4.43 -8.17 18.44
N VAL A 53 3.11 -8.30 18.29
CA VAL A 53 2.46 -8.60 17.00
C VAL A 53 2.65 -7.42 16.03
N GLU A 54 2.43 -6.19 16.50
CA GLU A 54 2.69 -4.96 15.72
C GLU A 54 4.16 -4.82 15.30
N GLN A 55 5.10 -5.15 16.20
CA GLN A 55 6.52 -5.18 15.86
C GLN A 55 6.85 -6.28 14.82
N SER A 56 6.21 -7.44 14.92
CA SER A 56 6.33 -8.51 13.93
C SER A 56 5.76 -8.09 12.58
N ALA A 57 4.63 -7.38 12.55
CA ALA A 57 4.02 -6.83 11.33
C ALA A 57 4.96 -5.82 10.65
N ASP A 58 5.59 -4.92 11.41
CA ASP A 58 6.61 -4.00 10.87
C ASP A 58 7.81 -4.74 10.27
N VAL A 59 8.32 -5.77 10.96
CA VAL A 59 9.46 -6.57 10.49
C VAL A 59 9.08 -7.37 9.25
N PHE A 60 7.86 -7.92 9.20
CA PHE A 60 7.33 -8.61 8.04
C PHE A 60 7.21 -7.67 6.84
N ALA A 61 6.58 -6.51 7.02
CA ALA A 61 6.42 -5.50 5.97
C ALA A 61 7.77 -5.06 5.41
N ALA A 62 8.73 -4.76 6.30
CA ALA A 62 10.09 -4.41 5.89
C ALA A 62 10.78 -5.56 5.15
N SER A 63 10.63 -6.81 5.60
CA SER A 63 11.28 -7.97 4.96
C SER A 63 10.67 -8.32 3.61
N LEU A 64 9.35 -8.13 3.45
CA LEU A 64 8.63 -8.35 2.21
C LEU A 64 8.98 -7.29 1.16
N LEU A 65 9.04 -6.02 1.56
CA LEU A 65 9.33 -4.89 0.67
C LEU A 65 10.83 -4.68 0.41
N LEU A 66 11.69 -5.17 1.30
CA LEU A 66 13.14 -5.04 1.24
C LEU A 66 13.78 -6.41 1.41
N PRO A 67 13.70 -7.28 0.38
CA PRO A 67 14.26 -8.61 0.45
C PRO A 67 15.79 -8.52 0.62
N GLU A 68 16.35 -9.44 1.40
CA GLU A 68 17.72 -9.29 1.91
C GLU A 68 18.78 -9.25 0.81
N GLU A 69 18.68 -10.13 -0.19
CA GLU A 69 19.67 -10.27 -1.26
C GLU A 69 19.77 -8.98 -2.08
N GLU A 70 18.63 -8.48 -2.56
CA GLU A 70 18.53 -7.29 -3.38
C GLU A 70 18.96 -6.02 -2.62
N VAL A 71 18.62 -5.93 -1.33
CA VAL A 71 19.03 -4.79 -0.49
C VAL A 71 20.55 -4.81 -0.27
N ARG A 72 21.14 -5.99 0.01
CA ARG A 72 22.59 -6.15 0.16
C ARG A 72 23.30 -5.76 -1.12
N ASP A 73 22.84 -6.26 -2.26
CA ASP A 73 23.40 -5.96 -3.58
C ASP A 73 23.38 -4.45 -3.86
N GLU A 74 22.23 -3.81 -3.70
CA GLU A 74 22.10 -2.37 -3.98
C GLU A 74 22.90 -1.50 -2.99
N PHE A 75 23.02 -1.94 -1.74
CA PHE A 75 23.84 -1.30 -0.71
C PHE A 75 25.33 -1.41 -1.03
N GLU A 76 25.82 -2.61 -1.36
CA GLU A 76 27.22 -2.87 -1.68
C GLU A 76 27.66 -2.12 -2.94
N LYS A 77 26.85 -2.14 -4.01
CA LYS A 77 27.11 -1.38 -5.27
C LYS A 77 27.32 0.11 -5.03
N ARG A 78 26.66 0.69 -4.02
CA ARG A 78 26.69 2.13 -3.70
C ARG A 78 27.61 2.49 -2.54
N THR A 79 28.24 1.50 -1.90
CA THR A 79 29.18 1.70 -0.79
C THR A 79 30.60 1.84 -1.31
N LYS A 80 31.33 2.85 -0.84
CA LYS A 80 32.74 3.10 -1.17
C LYS A 80 33.54 3.30 0.11
N ASP A 81 34.69 2.65 0.21
CA ASP A 81 35.59 2.75 1.37
C ASP A 81 34.88 2.51 2.71
N LYS A 82 33.98 1.52 2.75
CA LYS A 82 33.13 1.20 3.91
C LYS A 82 32.20 2.34 4.37
N SER A 83 31.89 3.26 3.46
CA SER A 83 30.97 4.37 3.69
C SER A 83 29.92 4.43 2.59
N ILE A 84 28.69 4.76 2.95
CA ILE A 84 27.62 5.04 2.00
C ILE A 84 27.13 6.46 2.25
N SER A 85 26.93 7.21 1.15
CA SER A 85 26.42 8.56 1.26
C SER A 85 24.92 8.56 1.55
N TYR A 86 24.44 9.60 2.21
CA TYR A 86 23.01 9.82 2.43
C TYR A 86 22.22 9.84 1.12
N LEU A 87 22.77 10.45 0.07
CA LEU A 87 22.15 10.50 -1.25
C LEU A 87 21.94 9.10 -1.84
N ASN A 88 22.92 8.21 -1.70
CA ASN A 88 22.80 6.83 -2.16
C ASN A 88 21.72 6.06 -1.38
N LEU A 89 21.59 6.28 -0.07
CA LEU A 89 20.52 5.70 0.73
C LEU A 89 19.13 6.19 0.29
N VAL A 90 19.00 7.48 -0.03
CA VAL A 90 17.75 8.03 -0.59
C VAL A 90 17.41 7.36 -1.92
N HIS A 91 18.41 7.12 -2.79
CA HIS A 91 18.19 6.44 -4.06
C HIS A 91 17.74 5.00 -3.87
N ILE A 92 18.39 4.21 -3.00
CA ILE A 92 17.95 2.85 -2.70
C ILE A 92 16.49 2.86 -2.20
N ALA A 93 16.15 3.74 -1.26
CA ALA A 93 14.78 3.82 -0.75
C ALA A 93 13.76 4.19 -1.84
N ARG A 94 14.17 4.89 -2.90
CA ARG A 94 13.31 5.20 -4.05
C ARG A 94 13.17 4.01 -4.97
N ASP A 95 14.26 3.31 -5.25
CA ASP A 95 14.30 2.12 -6.11
C ASP A 95 13.33 1.04 -5.55
N PHE A 96 13.28 0.89 -4.22
CA PHE A 96 12.33 0.00 -3.54
C PHE A 96 10.97 0.63 -3.19
N ASN A 97 10.76 1.91 -3.50
CA ASN A 97 9.53 2.66 -3.20
C ASN A 97 9.06 2.57 -1.74
N ILE A 98 10.00 2.79 -0.81
CA ILE A 98 9.79 2.82 0.64
C ILE A 98 10.29 4.14 1.24
N SER A 99 9.99 4.39 2.53
CA SER A 99 10.61 5.51 3.25
C SER A 99 12.09 5.23 3.53
N ILE A 100 12.92 6.27 3.56
CA ILE A 100 14.32 6.10 3.98
C ILE A 100 14.44 5.57 5.42
N GLU A 101 13.51 5.92 6.31
CA GLU A 101 13.48 5.40 7.68
C GLU A 101 13.33 3.87 7.70
N ALA A 102 12.42 3.31 6.89
CA ALA A 102 12.25 1.86 6.78
C ALA A 102 13.52 1.18 6.22
N LEU A 103 14.18 1.79 5.23
CA LEU A 103 15.44 1.29 4.70
C LEU A 103 16.52 1.25 5.77
N LEU A 104 16.70 2.35 6.52
CA LEU A 104 17.73 2.45 7.55
C LEU A 104 17.55 1.38 8.63
N TRP A 105 16.32 1.18 9.11
CA TRP A 105 16.01 0.12 10.06
C TRP A 105 16.25 -1.28 9.48
N ARG A 106 15.92 -1.51 8.22
CA ARG A 106 16.23 -2.77 7.54
C ARG A 106 17.73 -3.02 7.47
N LEU A 107 18.53 -2.03 7.10
CA LEU A 107 19.99 -2.13 7.04
C LEU A 107 20.60 -2.38 8.42
N VAL A 108 20.04 -1.81 9.49
CA VAL A 108 20.41 -2.13 10.87
C VAL A 108 20.10 -3.59 11.20
N ASN A 109 18.90 -4.08 10.87
CA ASN A 109 18.50 -5.46 11.12
C ASN A 109 19.34 -6.48 10.33
N LEU A 110 19.82 -6.11 9.14
CA LEU A 110 20.75 -6.91 8.32
C LEU A 110 22.21 -6.82 8.79
N GLY A 111 22.52 -6.02 9.80
CA GLY A 111 23.87 -5.81 10.32
C GLY A 111 24.77 -4.98 9.42
N LEU A 112 24.21 -4.26 8.44
CA LEU A 112 24.94 -3.42 7.49
C LEU A 112 25.22 -2.02 8.07
N LEU A 113 24.38 -1.55 8.99
CA LEU A 113 24.54 -0.28 9.70
C LEU A 113 24.41 -0.48 11.21
N LYS A 114 25.04 0.41 11.98
CA LYS A 114 24.97 0.41 13.44
C LYS A 114 23.74 1.17 13.92
N ARG A 115 23.00 0.56 14.86
CA ARG A 115 21.75 1.11 15.41
C ARG A 115 21.94 2.49 16.03
N GLU A 116 23.04 2.68 16.75
CA GLU A 116 23.31 3.90 17.53
C GLU A 116 23.44 5.12 16.60
N ASN A 117 24.08 4.93 15.43
CA ASN A 117 24.25 5.97 14.45
C ASN A 117 22.92 6.38 13.82
N ILE A 118 22.05 5.41 13.53
CA ILE A 118 20.76 5.68 12.87
C ILE A 118 19.78 6.33 13.83
N GLN A 119 19.72 5.88 15.09
CA GLN A 119 18.84 6.47 16.09
C GLN A 119 19.12 7.97 16.26
N ALA A 120 20.40 8.34 16.41
CA ALA A 120 20.81 9.74 16.56
C ALA A 120 20.47 10.60 15.33
N GLU A 121 20.56 10.05 14.11
CA GLU A 121 20.22 10.78 12.88
C GLU A 121 18.70 10.93 12.68
N LEU A 122 17.90 9.94 13.07
CA LEU A 122 16.44 10.02 13.02
C LEU A 122 15.89 11.03 14.05
N GLU A 123 16.48 11.09 15.24
CA GLU A 123 16.13 12.06 16.29
C GLU A 123 16.38 13.51 15.88
N LYS A 124 17.37 13.76 15.02
CA LYS A 124 17.63 15.09 14.44
C LYS A 124 16.55 15.55 13.44
N GLY A 125 15.69 14.65 12.97
CA GLY A 125 14.57 14.95 12.06
C GLY A 125 14.96 15.28 10.61
N THR A 126 16.24 15.57 10.34
CA THR A 126 16.77 16.00 9.04
C THR A 126 16.40 15.03 7.90
N ILE A 127 16.36 13.74 8.21
CA ILE A 127 16.05 12.67 7.25
C ILE A 127 14.60 12.75 6.74
N LYS A 128 13.64 13.02 7.63
CA LYS A 128 12.22 13.15 7.29
C LYS A 128 11.96 14.37 6.41
N ASP A 129 12.68 15.45 6.66
CA ASP A 129 12.55 16.70 5.89
C ASP A 129 13.13 16.58 4.48
N ILE A 130 14.28 15.90 4.33
CA ILE A 130 14.88 15.68 3.01
C ILE A 130 14.04 14.72 2.18
N ASP A 131 13.55 13.62 2.76
CA ASP A 131 12.70 12.66 2.02
C ASP A 131 11.41 13.35 1.50
N LYS A 132 10.73 14.12 2.36
CA LYS A 132 9.57 14.92 1.96
C LYS A 132 9.90 15.94 0.88
N LYS A 133 10.99 16.69 1.04
CA LYS A 133 11.38 17.77 0.10
C LYS A 133 11.73 17.23 -1.29
N HIS A 134 12.43 16.11 -1.37
CA HIS A 134 12.88 15.57 -2.65
C HIS A 134 11.84 14.70 -3.37
N ARG A 135 10.84 14.17 -2.66
CA ARG A 135 9.74 13.36 -3.24
C ARG A 135 8.41 14.12 -3.37
N HIS A 136 8.38 15.42 -3.04
CA HIS A 136 7.18 16.24 -3.14
C HIS A 136 6.65 16.35 -4.59
N THR A 137 7.53 16.34 -5.58
CA THR A 137 7.13 16.34 -7.00
C THR A 137 6.45 15.03 -7.40
N ASP A 138 6.93 13.90 -6.89
CA ASP A 138 6.36 12.56 -7.16
C ASP A 138 5.00 12.37 -6.45
N TRP A 139 4.74 13.20 -5.43
CA TRP A 139 3.50 13.23 -4.66
C TRP A 139 2.41 14.08 -5.31
N ALA A 140 2.79 15.21 -5.93
CA ALA A 140 1.86 16.27 -6.32
C ALA A 140 1.00 15.95 -7.55
N GLU A 141 1.37 14.96 -8.34
CA GLU A 141 0.63 14.61 -9.56
C GLU A 141 0.30 13.12 -9.59
N THR A 142 -0.93 12.81 -9.22
CA THR A 142 -1.74 11.84 -9.95
C THR A 142 -3.17 12.11 -9.54
N GLU A 143 -4.02 12.53 -10.47
CA GLU A 143 -5.46 12.30 -10.34
C GLU A 143 -5.61 10.79 -10.18
N ARG A 144 -5.72 10.33 -8.93
CA ARG A 144 -5.91 8.92 -8.63
C ARG A 144 -7.39 8.67 -8.75
N PRO A 145 -7.84 7.82 -9.69
CA PRO A 145 -9.21 7.38 -9.67
C PRO A 145 -9.46 6.79 -8.28
N HIS A 146 -10.48 7.28 -7.57
CA HIS A 146 -10.90 6.74 -6.27
C HIS A 146 -11.23 5.24 -6.33
N THR A 147 -11.32 4.70 -7.55
CA THR A 147 -11.92 3.43 -7.86
C THR A 147 -11.01 2.63 -8.77
N SER A 148 -10.64 1.41 -8.37
CA SER A 148 -9.81 0.53 -9.20
C SER A 148 -10.56 0.08 -10.46
N ALA A 149 -9.83 -0.21 -11.55
CA ALA A 149 -10.43 -0.74 -12.77
C ALA A 149 -11.25 -2.02 -12.52
N LYS A 150 -10.79 -2.88 -11.60
CA LYS A 150 -11.51 -4.08 -11.17
C LYS A 150 -12.82 -3.75 -10.48
N TYR A 151 -12.83 -2.77 -9.57
CA TYR A 151 -14.08 -2.32 -8.94
C TYR A 151 -15.04 -1.80 -10.00
N ILE A 152 -14.58 -0.95 -10.92
CA ILE A 152 -15.42 -0.40 -11.98
C ILE A 152 -16.03 -1.52 -12.83
N SER A 153 -15.21 -2.49 -13.24
CA SER A 153 -15.67 -3.67 -13.98
C SER A 153 -16.71 -4.47 -13.19
N LEU A 154 -16.53 -4.67 -11.89
CA LEU A 154 -17.49 -5.37 -11.04
C LEU A 154 -18.81 -4.59 -10.89
N ALA A 155 -18.75 -3.27 -10.72
CA ALA A 155 -19.94 -2.43 -10.62
C ALA A 155 -20.74 -2.46 -11.93
N ILE A 156 -20.07 -2.32 -13.08
CA ILE A 156 -20.68 -2.44 -14.42
C ILE A 156 -21.30 -3.83 -14.60
N LYS A 157 -20.58 -4.90 -14.26
CA LYS A 157 -21.09 -6.27 -14.32
C LYS A 157 -22.33 -6.45 -13.44
N ALA A 158 -22.30 -5.93 -12.20
CA ALA A 158 -23.45 -6.01 -11.30
C ALA A 158 -24.67 -5.27 -11.86
N PHE A 159 -24.47 -4.13 -12.53
CA PHE A 159 -25.53 -3.37 -13.18
C PHE A 159 -26.15 -4.17 -14.34
N HIS A 160 -25.35 -4.67 -15.28
CA HIS A 160 -25.87 -5.44 -16.41
C HIS A 160 -26.49 -6.78 -16.03
N LEU A 161 -26.06 -7.38 -14.91
CA LEU A 161 -26.70 -8.56 -14.33
C LEU A 161 -27.97 -8.23 -13.52
N GLY A 162 -28.43 -6.98 -13.51
CA GLY A 162 -29.62 -6.54 -12.78
C GLY A 162 -29.50 -6.60 -11.25
N LYS A 163 -28.28 -6.77 -10.71
CA LYS A 163 -28.03 -6.86 -9.27
C LYS A 163 -28.07 -5.49 -8.58
N ILE A 164 -27.78 -4.43 -9.34
CA ILE A 164 -27.86 -3.04 -8.86
C ILE A 164 -28.58 -2.18 -9.90
N SER A 165 -29.23 -1.11 -9.44
CA SER A 165 -29.90 -0.15 -10.32
C SER A 165 -28.89 0.81 -10.96
N LYS A 166 -29.32 1.53 -12.01
CA LYS A 166 -28.54 2.63 -12.61
C LYS A 166 -28.16 3.70 -11.59
N GLY A 167 -29.09 4.03 -10.68
CA GLY A 167 -28.83 4.98 -9.60
C GLY A 167 -27.73 4.49 -8.66
N LYS A 168 -27.73 3.20 -8.33
CA LYS A 168 -26.70 2.60 -7.48
C LYS A 168 -25.35 2.50 -8.19
N LEU A 169 -25.33 2.24 -9.50
CA LEU A 169 -24.12 2.31 -10.31
C LEU A 169 -23.51 3.73 -10.25
N ALA A 170 -24.32 4.78 -10.46
CA ALA A 170 -23.89 6.17 -10.38
C ALA A 170 -23.24 6.51 -9.04
N GLU A 171 -23.87 6.09 -7.94
CA GLU A 171 -23.31 6.22 -6.59
C GLU A 171 -21.94 5.54 -6.47
N TYR A 172 -21.81 4.30 -6.95
CA TYR A 172 -20.58 3.50 -6.83
C TYR A 172 -19.40 4.05 -7.63
N VAL A 173 -19.66 4.62 -8.81
CA VAL A 173 -18.59 5.16 -9.67
C VAL A 173 -18.37 6.66 -9.49
N GLY A 174 -19.14 7.31 -8.60
CA GLY A 174 -19.03 8.75 -8.34
C GLY A 174 -19.50 9.61 -9.50
N GLU A 175 -20.39 9.09 -10.35
CA GLU A 175 -20.89 9.78 -11.55
C GLU A 175 -22.33 10.27 -11.36
N LYS A 176 -22.70 11.32 -12.10
CA LYS A 176 -24.10 11.75 -12.15
C LYS A 176 -24.95 10.69 -12.84
N TYR A 177 -26.19 10.52 -12.40
CA TYR A 177 -27.15 9.60 -13.05
C TYR A 177 -27.24 9.78 -14.57
N SER A 178 -27.23 11.04 -15.02
CA SER A 178 -27.27 11.41 -16.45
C SER A 178 -25.99 11.09 -17.22
N ALA A 179 -24.85 10.94 -16.53
CA ALA A 179 -23.55 10.65 -17.13
C ALA A 179 -23.30 9.15 -17.33
N ILE A 180 -24.09 8.27 -16.69
CA ILE A 180 -23.92 6.81 -16.79
C ILE A 180 -23.86 6.27 -18.22
N PRO A 181 -24.69 6.70 -19.20
CA PRO A 181 -24.59 6.18 -20.56
C PRO A 181 -23.22 6.47 -21.20
N LEU A 182 -22.65 7.66 -20.96
CA LEU A 182 -21.32 8.02 -21.44
C LEU A 182 -20.22 7.28 -20.68
N PHE A 183 -20.39 7.11 -19.37
CA PHE A 183 -19.50 6.31 -18.54
C PHE A 183 -19.41 4.86 -19.03
N LEU A 184 -20.55 4.19 -19.26
CA LEU A 184 -20.58 2.82 -19.78
C LEU A 184 -19.85 2.71 -21.13
N LYS A 185 -20.11 3.65 -22.05
CA LYS A 185 -19.41 3.71 -23.34
C LYS A 185 -17.90 3.87 -23.21
N LYS A 186 -17.43 4.68 -22.25
CA LYS A 186 -15.99 4.82 -21.95
C LYS A 186 -15.33 3.48 -21.59
N TYR A 187 -16.08 2.56 -20.97
CA TYR A 187 -15.60 1.22 -20.61
C TYR A 187 -16.02 0.12 -21.61
N GLY A 188 -16.61 0.49 -22.75
CA GLY A 188 -16.98 -0.45 -23.81
C GLY A 188 -18.33 -1.15 -23.62
N TYR A 189 -19.24 -0.58 -22.83
CA TYR A 189 -20.58 -1.11 -22.59
C TYR A 189 -21.68 -0.16 -23.12
N ASP A 190 -22.79 -0.71 -23.60
CA ASP A 190 -24.01 0.04 -23.91
C ASP A 190 -25.09 -0.23 -22.85
N GLU A 191 -25.77 0.82 -22.40
CA GLU A 191 -26.84 0.69 -21.40
C GLU A 191 -27.99 -0.21 -21.88
N ASN A 192 -28.26 -0.24 -23.18
CA ASN A 192 -29.40 -0.94 -23.76
C ASN A 192 -29.05 -2.34 -24.29
N GLU A 193 -27.78 -2.74 -24.20
CA GLU A 193 -27.34 -4.06 -24.63
C GLU A 193 -27.53 -5.09 -23.51
N ASP A 194 -28.08 -6.25 -23.88
CA ASP A 194 -28.31 -7.35 -22.95
C ASP A 194 -27.05 -8.22 -22.82
N TYR A 195 -26.30 -8.01 -21.73
CA TYR A 195 -25.12 -8.81 -21.40
C TYR A 195 -25.44 -10.00 -20.48
N SER A 196 -26.71 -10.33 -20.26
CA SER A 196 -27.13 -11.45 -19.39
C SER A 196 -27.15 -12.81 -20.09
N VAL A 197 -26.83 -12.86 -21.38
CA VAL A 197 -26.77 -14.10 -22.17
C VAL A 197 -25.84 -15.12 -21.51
N ALA A 198 -26.42 -16.24 -21.06
CA ALA A 198 -25.70 -17.31 -20.39
C ALA A 198 -25.63 -18.55 -21.29
N TYR A 199 -24.44 -19.15 -21.37
CA TYR A 199 -24.22 -20.42 -22.05
C TYR A 199 -24.21 -21.56 -21.04
N ARG A 200 -24.80 -22.72 -21.39
CA ARG A 200 -24.74 -23.91 -20.55
C ARG A 200 -23.32 -24.47 -20.53
N THR A 201 -22.79 -24.70 -19.34
CA THR A 201 -21.51 -25.42 -19.15
C THR A 201 -21.74 -26.92 -19.32
N THR A 202 -20.82 -27.61 -19.99
CA THR A 202 -20.79 -29.09 -20.10
C THR A 202 -20.27 -29.74 -18.83
#